data_AF-R4KT11-F1
#
_entry.id   AF-R4KT11-F1
#
_cell.length_a   1.000
_cell.length_b   1.000
_cell.length_c   1.000
_cell.angle_alpha   90.00
_cell.angle_beta   90.00
_cell.angle_gamma   90.00
#
_symmetry.space_group_name_H-M   'P 1'
#
loop_
_entity.id
_entity.type
_entity.pdbx_description
1 polymer ?
#
loop_
_entity_poly.entity_id
_entity_poly.type
_entity_poly.pdbx_seq_one_letter_code
_entity_poly.pdbx_strand_id
1 'polypeptide(L)' 'MLCKDCLHFKQWKKIEASMCEKTQQPVEANNRPCDNFVSKLHMTNEWGESAADGVKRCD' A
#
# COMPACT_ATOMS: atom_id res chain seq x y z
N MET A 1 1.92 1.73 -12.53
CA MET A 1 1.39 1.62 -11.16
C MET A 1 0.83 0.22 -11.01
N LEU A 2 1.32 -0.54 -10.03
CA LEU A 2 0.99 -1.94 -9.76
C LEU A 2 0.45 -2.10 -8.34
N CYS A 3 -0.21 -3.22 -8.05
CA CYS A 3 -0.71 -3.51 -6.69
C CYS A 3 0.40 -3.43 -5.63
N LYS A 4 1.65 -3.83 -5.96
CA LYS A 4 2.79 -3.71 -5.05
C LYS A 4 3.15 -2.27 -4.64
N ASP A 5 2.79 -1.29 -5.47
CA ASP A 5 3.01 0.13 -5.22
C ASP A 5 1.93 0.73 -4.30
N CYS A 6 0.92 -0.06 -3.91
CA CYS A 6 -0.19 0.37 -3.06
C CYS A 6 0.22 0.38 -1.58
N LEU A 7 -0.26 1.36 -0.81
CA LEU A 7 -0.04 1.51 0.63
C LEU A 7 -0.45 0.25 1.38
N HIS A 8 -1.59 -0.30 1.00
CA HIS A 8 -2.19 -1.46 1.65
C HIS A 8 -1.58 -2.80 1.19
N PHE A 9 -0.59 -2.78 0.30
CA PHE A 9 0.06 -4.00 -0.15
C PHE A 9 1.05 -4.51 0.89
N LYS A 10 0.88 -5.77 1.29
CA LYS A 10 1.75 -6.50 2.19
C LYS A 10 2.20 -7.79 1.54
N GLN A 11 3.51 -8.02 1.55
CA GLN A 11 4.11 -9.22 0.98
C GLN A 11 4.99 -9.91 2.02
N TRP A 12 4.82 -11.21 2.16
CA TRP A 12 5.68 -12.06 2.98
C TRP A 12 6.64 -12.81 2.08
N LYS A 13 7.90 -12.34 2.01
CA LYS A 13 8.96 -12.97 1.19
C LYS A 13 9.21 -14.44 1.54
N LYS A 14 8.95 -14.85 2.79
CA LYS A 14 9.15 -16.25 3.24
C LYS A 14 8.23 -17.26 2.57
N ILE A 15 7.04 -16.84 2.14
CA ILE A 15 6.00 -17.71 1.58
C ILE A 15 5.54 -17.24 0.21
N GLU A 16 6.25 -16.28 -0.38
CA GLU A 16 5.92 -15.61 -1.66
C GLU A 16 4.47 -15.10 -1.78
N ALA A 17 3.79 -14.95 -0.65
CA ALA A 17 2.39 -14.54 -0.60
C ALA A 17 2.27 -13.01 -0.50
N SER A 18 1.26 -12.48 -1.17
CA SER A 18 0.96 -11.05 -1.22
C SER A 18 -0.52 -10.82 -0.94
N MET A 19 -0.84 -9.78 -0.17
CA MET A 19 -2.18 -9.52 0.35
C MET A 19 -2.44 -8.01 0.42
N CYS A 20 -3.71 -7.63 0.25
CA CYS A 20 -4.20 -6.29 0.53
C CYS A 20 -4.72 -6.23 1.96
N GLU A 21 -4.13 -5.38 2.80
CA GLU A 21 -4.55 -5.21 4.21
C GLU A 21 -5.95 -4.60 4.33
N LYS A 22 -6.38 -3.81 3.35
CA LYS A 22 -7.70 -3.16 3.36
C LYS A 22 -8.84 -4.16 3.13
N THR A 23 -8.67 -5.06 2.16
CA THR A 23 -9.70 -6.05 1.80
C THR A 23 -9.49 -7.39 2.49
N GLN A 24 -8.33 -7.58 3.14
CA GLN A 24 -7.87 -8.85 3.68
C GLN A 24 -7.92 -9.99 2.65
N GLN A 25 -7.64 -9.67 1.39
CA GLN A 25 -7.63 -10.64 0.29
C GLN A 25 -6.23 -10.81 -0.29
N PRO A 26 -5.88 -12.02 -0.74
CA PRO A 26 -4.64 -12.24 -1.48
C PRO A 26 -4.67 -11.40 -2.78
N VAL A 27 -3.57 -10.74 -3.09
CA VAL A 27 -3.44 -9.91 -4.30
C VAL A 27 -2.10 -10.19 -4.97
N GLU A 28 -2.11 -10.21 -6.29
CA GLU A 28 -0.92 -10.38 -7.11
C GLU A 28 -0.11 -9.06 -7.18
N ALA A 29 1.20 -9.14 -6.94
CA ALA A 29 2.08 -7.97 -6.85
C ALA A 29 2.14 -7.15 -8.14
N ASN A 30 2.11 -7.84 -9.28
CA ASN A 30 2.21 -7.24 -10.62
C ASN A 30 0.84 -7.01 -11.26
N ASN A 31 -0.25 -7.14 -10.51
CA ASN A 31 -1.58 -6.93 -11.04
C ASN A 31 -1.95 -5.43 -11.10
N ARG A 32 -2.97 -5.12 -11.90
CA ARG A 32 -3.50 -3.77 -12.00
C ARG A 32 -4.02 -3.31 -10.61
N PRO A 33 -3.68 -2.09 -10.18
CA PRO A 33 -4.22 -1.52 -8.94
C PRO A 33 -5.74 -1.35 -9.03
N CYS A 34 -6.43 -1.54 -7.90
CA CYS A 34 -7.88 -1.32 -7.80
C CYS A 34 -8.23 0.17 -7.70
N ASP A 35 -9.51 0.52 -7.83
CA ASP A 35 -10.00 1.91 -7.67
C ASP A 35 -9.67 2.53 -6.30
N ASN A 36 -9.42 1.71 -5.29
CA ASN A 36 -9.02 2.13 -3.95
C ASN A 36 -7.48 2.23 -3.79
N PHE A 37 -6.74 2.32 -4.90
CA PHE A 37 -5.29 2.39 -4.86
C PHE A 37 -4.79 3.67 -4.23
N VAL A 38 -3.92 3.51 -3.23
CA VAL A 38 -3.22 4.60 -2.57
C VAL A 38 -1.74 4.40 -2.83
N SER A 39 -1.11 5.29 -3.60
CA SER A 39 0.31 5.16 -3.95
C SER A 39 1.20 5.30 -2.71
N LYS A 40 2.10 4.34 -2.46
CA LYS A 40 3.18 4.48 -1.46
C LYS A 40 4.18 5.57 -1.85
N LEU A 41 4.32 5.86 -3.14
CA LEU A 41 5.34 6.75 -3.67
C LEU A 41 5.17 8.21 -3.23
N HIS A 42 3.98 8.61 -2.78
CA HIS A 42 3.66 9.99 -2.41
C HIS A 42 3.69 10.25 -0.88
N MET A 43 4.28 9.36 -0.07
CA MET A 43 4.38 9.54 1.39
C MET A 43 5.78 9.84 1.93
N THR A 44 6.79 9.93 1.05
CA THR A 44 8.09 10.53 1.38
C THR A 44 8.16 11.85 0.65
N ASN A 45 7.94 12.94 1.38
CA ASN A 45 8.35 14.25 0.90
C ASN A 45 9.90 14.25 0.76
N GLU A 46 10.44 15.28 0.10
CA GLU A 46 11.88 15.43 -0.21
C GLU A 46 12.80 15.51 1.03
N TRP A 47 12.26 15.33 2.24
CA TRP A 47 12.96 15.37 3.52
C TRP A 47 12.97 14.04 4.29
N GLY A 48 12.48 12.95 3.67
CA GLY A 48 12.54 11.60 4.25
C GLY A 48 11.64 11.41 5.48
N GLU A 49 10.75 12.36 5.75
CA GLU A 49 9.72 12.21 6.77
C GLU A 49 8.60 11.35 6.16
N SER A 50 8.34 10.21 6.80
CA SER A 50 7.09 9.49 6.54
C SER A 50 5.98 10.48 6.86
N ALA A 51 5.09 10.75 5.90
CA ALA A 51 3.86 11.49 6.14
C ALA A 51 2.92 10.65 7.06
N ALA A 52 3.37 10.42 8.29
CA ALA A 52 2.59 9.98 9.43
C ALA A 52 2.12 11.23 10.19
N ASP A 53 1.68 12.25 9.48
CA ASP A 53 0.94 13.37 10.05
C ASP A 53 -0.23 13.64 9.10
N GLY A 54 -1.43 13.22 9.51
CA GLY A 54 -2.61 13.33 8.66
C GLY A 54 -3.54 12.12 8.64
N VAL A 55 -3.38 11.13 9.53
CA VAL A 55 -4.56 10.34 9.93
C VAL A 55 -5.46 11.30 10.72
N LYS A 56 -6.27 12.08 10.00
CA LYS A 56 -7.62 12.38 10.47
C LYS A 56 -8.27 11.02 10.68
N ARG A 57 -8.28 10.58 11.93
CA ARG A 57 -9.33 9.68 12.38
C ARG A 57 -10.63 10.31 11.94
N CYS A 58 -11.46 9.54 11.26
CA CYS A 58 -12.85 9.89 11.07
C CYS A 58 -13.46 9.99 12.48
N ASP A 59 -13.69 11.22 12.94
CA ASP A 59 -14.71 11.60 13.90
C ASP A 59 -15.49 12.76 13.28
#